data_AF-A0A7Y3XFT4-F1
#
_entry.id   AF-A0A7Y3XFT4-F1
#
_cell.length_a   1.000
_cell.length_b   1.000
_cell.length_c   1.000
_cell.angle_alpha   90.00
_cell.angle_beta   90.00
_cell.angle_gamma   90.00
#
_symmetry.space_group_name_H-M   'P 1'
#
loop_
_entity.id
_entity.type
_entity.pdbx_description
1 polymer ?
#
loop_
_entity_poly.entity_id
_entity_poly.type
_entity_poly.pdbx_seq_one_letter_code
_entity_poly.pdbx_strand_id
1 'polypeptide(L)'
;MSVRRLTFCSLTAWPVMFGVVMTAAADDPVIHRDSQGDAVFRRTDFLADGDLNPLTIAPDIREVRYGFWNTNTPLTDPYKGRWTEDDDAGIWRLDLLFDGLVQPPGPIGLSGPTYDPFQYGPSPVYGYLELDLDDELETGGEVENVANRYMGNVARFGSRPRGVLGQSIAFIGSDLDGELLTPPYVERSGEEVHFSLCGCQDYQVTQTFGDPSPDTFDEGDVWLLEGRFLHRSHVFTPYSFAFGGSSSGEYDPLIELRIEHDFQSDVTMLSIVCAATPEGAALLTGEPQQALDLDASNHVSLLEFLFDMQFTAQFGSDPGPGTSFDLVRAWADGDHDDLYDFFEVEDWEVNALFGTAYLEQDPIAHYVWTDVGFGLQFGDVTGDGEVTKADQNAIMNAVRHADGRGPDTDRLANGQVVLDAFGLNFALYDLTYTGAVNAIDLEAIGYDKPGDINLDRQVTYADLRMADDMRGSIAGDVIFNPAADMDNNGIISKADLQIIYQIIKDN
;
A
#
# COMPACT_ATOMS: atom_id res chain seq x y z
N MET A 1 92.40 -28.37 -3.00
CA MET A 1 91.72 -27.12 -3.46
C MET A 1 90.60 -27.54 -4.39
N SER A 2 89.35 -27.50 -3.93
CA SER A 2 88.18 -28.01 -4.64
C SER A 2 87.26 -26.88 -5.05
N VAL A 3 86.86 -26.92 -6.33
CA VAL A 3 86.05 -25.93 -7.06
C VAL A 3 84.56 -26.24 -6.83
N ARG A 4 83.78 -25.24 -6.40
CA ARG A 4 82.31 -25.33 -6.34
C ARG A 4 81.69 -24.77 -7.63
N ARG A 5 80.87 -25.58 -8.30
CA ARG A 5 79.98 -25.20 -9.40
C ARG A 5 78.68 -24.61 -8.84
N LEU A 6 78.24 -23.49 -9.41
CA LEU A 6 76.95 -22.84 -9.20
C LEU A 6 75.91 -23.45 -10.13
N THR A 7 74.78 -23.89 -9.57
CA THR A 7 73.59 -24.36 -10.29
C THR A 7 72.65 -23.17 -10.50
N PHE A 8 72.30 -22.86 -11.75
CA PHE A 8 71.27 -21.89 -12.10
C PHE A 8 69.88 -22.56 -12.04
N CYS A 9 68.99 -22.02 -11.22
CA CYS A 9 67.56 -22.37 -11.21
C CYS A 9 66.83 -21.43 -12.17
N SER A 10 66.18 -21.95 -13.20
CA SER A 10 65.32 -21.18 -14.11
C SER A 10 63.91 -21.04 -13.53
N LEU A 11 63.52 -19.82 -13.18
CA LEU A 11 62.13 -19.47 -12.85
C LEU A 11 61.35 -19.25 -14.15
N THR A 12 60.39 -20.13 -14.45
CA THR A 12 59.38 -19.93 -15.48
C THR A 12 58.27 -19.03 -14.92
N ALA A 13 58.17 -17.80 -15.42
CA ALA A 13 57.09 -16.88 -15.12
C ALA A 13 55.82 -17.30 -15.89
N TRP A 14 54.75 -17.62 -15.17
CA TRP A 14 53.42 -17.81 -15.75
C TRP A 14 52.73 -16.45 -15.85
N PRO A 15 52.12 -16.08 -16.98
CA PRO A 15 51.31 -14.87 -17.06
C PRO A 15 50.06 -15.07 -16.21
N VAL A 16 49.95 -14.31 -15.12
CA VAL A 16 48.70 -14.15 -14.37
C VAL A 16 47.80 -13.28 -15.23
N MET A 17 46.84 -13.87 -15.94
CA MET A 17 45.74 -13.12 -16.54
C MET A 17 44.86 -12.60 -15.40
N PHE A 18 44.97 -11.31 -15.10
CA PHE A 18 43.94 -10.58 -14.39
C PHE A 18 42.76 -10.43 -15.35
N GLY A 19 41.81 -11.37 -15.29
CA GLY A 19 40.49 -11.16 -15.85
C GLY A 19 39.83 -10.05 -15.06
N VAL A 20 39.66 -8.88 -15.68
CA VAL A 20 38.72 -7.87 -15.18
C VAL A 20 37.35 -8.50 -15.35
N VAL A 21 36.76 -8.98 -14.26
CA VAL A 21 35.35 -9.33 -14.22
C VAL A 21 34.62 -8.00 -14.34
N MET A 22 34.15 -7.68 -15.54
CA MET A 22 33.13 -6.66 -15.74
C MET A 22 31.88 -7.19 -15.04
N THR A 23 31.64 -6.77 -13.81
CA THR A 23 30.30 -6.89 -13.23
C THR A 23 29.42 -5.97 -14.06
N ALA A 24 28.56 -6.54 -14.91
CA ALA A 24 27.44 -5.79 -15.45
C ALA A 24 26.72 -5.13 -14.26
N ALA A 25 26.35 -3.86 -14.40
CA ALA A 25 25.47 -3.23 -13.42
C ALA A 25 24.26 -4.16 -13.26
N ALA A 26 23.86 -4.42 -12.02
CA ALA A 26 22.54 -4.97 -11.81
C ALA A 26 21.56 -3.90 -12.27
N ASP A 27 20.51 -4.31 -12.97
CA ASP A 27 19.41 -3.42 -13.29
C ASP A 27 18.62 -3.14 -12.00
N ASP A 28 17.84 -2.06 -11.99
CA ASP A 28 17.13 -1.60 -10.79
C ASP A 28 15.67 -2.12 -10.82
N PRO A 29 15.11 -2.56 -9.69
CA PRO A 29 13.68 -2.88 -9.61
C PRO A 29 12.83 -1.62 -9.78
N VAL A 30 11.53 -1.80 -10.04
CA VAL A 30 10.54 -0.74 -9.84
C VAL A 30 10.41 -0.49 -8.34
N ILE A 31 10.41 0.78 -7.93
CA ILE A 31 10.40 1.17 -6.52
C ILE A 31 9.31 2.21 -6.26
N HIS A 32 8.40 1.89 -5.36
CA HIS A 32 7.45 2.83 -4.77
C HIS A 32 7.85 3.13 -3.34
N ARG A 33 7.82 4.41 -2.95
CA ARG A 33 8.27 4.87 -1.63
C ARG A 33 7.14 5.58 -0.91
N ASP A 34 7.09 5.36 0.39
CA ASP A 34 6.20 6.07 1.30
C ASP A 34 7.00 6.82 2.39
N SER A 35 6.33 7.71 3.12
CA SER A 35 6.96 8.68 4.02
C SER A 35 7.11 8.14 5.43
N GLN A 36 8.26 7.54 5.73
CA GLN A 36 8.59 7.05 7.08
C GLN A 36 8.10 7.96 8.24
N GLY A 37 7.35 7.37 9.17
CA GLY A 37 6.90 7.98 10.42
C GLY A 37 5.53 8.65 10.35
N ASP A 38 4.75 8.40 9.29
CA ASP A 38 3.39 8.92 9.12
C ASP A 38 2.27 7.90 9.45
N ALA A 39 2.65 6.66 9.78
CA ALA A 39 1.69 5.64 10.21
C ALA A 39 0.86 6.09 11.44
N VAL A 40 -0.45 5.95 11.33
CA VAL A 40 -1.43 6.36 12.34
C VAL A 40 -2.56 5.33 12.48
N PHE A 41 -2.90 4.96 13.71
CA PHE A 41 -4.00 4.03 13.95
C PHE A 41 -5.36 4.59 13.52
N ARG A 42 -6.00 3.92 12.56
CA ARG A 42 -7.35 4.12 12.04
C ARG A 42 -8.21 2.89 12.36
N ARG A 43 -8.82 2.94 13.53
CA ARG A 43 -9.72 1.89 14.04
C ARG A 43 -11.01 1.80 13.25
N THR A 44 -11.47 0.61 12.92
CA THR A 44 -12.69 0.37 12.12
C THR A 44 -13.87 -0.16 12.93
N ASP A 45 -13.70 -0.39 14.23
CA ASP A 45 -14.77 -0.80 15.16
C ASP A 45 -15.84 0.28 15.31
N PHE A 46 -17.03 -0.10 15.76
CA PHE A 46 -18.22 0.75 15.72
C PHE A 46 -18.01 2.16 16.32
N LEU A 47 -17.22 2.28 17.40
CA LEU A 47 -16.92 3.56 18.05
C LEU A 47 -15.48 4.03 17.83
N ALA A 48 -14.70 3.29 17.02
CA ALA A 48 -13.26 3.48 16.84
C ALA A 48 -12.52 3.63 18.19
N ASP A 49 -12.94 2.85 19.18
CA ASP A 49 -12.42 2.87 20.55
C ASP A 49 -11.92 1.50 21.03
N GLY A 50 -11.94 0.50 20.15
CA GLY A 50 -11.45 -0.85 20.45
C GLY A 50 -10.01 -0.84 21.00
N ASP A 51 -9.80 -1.66 22.02
CA ASP A 51 -8.53 -1.76 22.73
C ASP A 51 -7.42 -2.27 21.80
N LEU A 52 -6.26 -1.62 21.87
CA LEU A 52 -5.04 -2.04 21.18
C LEU A 52 -4.07 -2.61 22.21
N ASN A 53 -3.22 -3.54 21.78
CA ASN A 53 -2.10 -3.94 22.60
C ASN A 53 -1.16 -2.73 22.79
N PRO A 54 -0.87 -2.31 24.05
CA PRO A 54 -0.10 -1.09 24.32
C PRO A 54 1.37 -1.18 23.89
N LEU A 55 1.85 -2.36 23.50
CA LEU A 55 3.20 -2.58 22.97
C LEU A 55 3.24 -2.59 21.43
N THR A 56 2.09 -2.55 20.76
CA THR A 56 2.02 -2.54 19.31
C THR A 56 2.61 -1.24 18.77
N ILE A 57 3.56 -1.37 17.85
CA ILE A 57 3.94 -0.28 16.94
C ILE A 57 3.01 -0.32 15.73
N ALA A 58 2.65 0.85 15.21
CA ALA A 58 1.86 0.94 13.99
C ALA A 58 2.72 0.46 12.81
N PRO A 59 2.30 -0.54 12.01
CA PRO A 59 2.99 -0.85 10.77
C PRO A 59 3.04 0.38 9.85
N ASP A 60 4.25 0.73 9.43
CA ASP A 60 4.59 1.91 8.66
C ASP A 60 5.31 1.44 7.39
N ILE A 61 4.62 1.52 6.26
CA ILE A 61 5.11 1.08 4.97
C ILE A 61 6.18 2.08 4.56
N ARG A 62 7.34 1.58 4.16
CA ARG A 62 8.44 2.45 3.71
C ARG A 62 8.63 2.38 2.21
N GLU A 63 8.57 1.16 1.68
CA GLU A 63 8.99 0.92 0.31
C GLU A 63 8.43 -0.41 -0.20
N VAL A 64 8.04 -0.43 -1.47
CA VAL A 64 7.80 -1.65 -2.24
C VAL A 64 8.78 -1.68 -3.40
N ARG A 65 9.35 -2.86 -3.65
CA ARG A 65 10.20 -3.14 -4.81
C ARG A 65 9.70 -4.37 -5.52
N TYR A 66 9.62 -4.32 -6.84
CA TYR A 66 9.33 -5.50 -7.63
C TYR A 66 9.98 -5.45 -9.01
N GLY A 67 9.98 -6.60 -9.67
CA GLY A 67 10.53 -6.78 -10.99
C GLY A 67 11.06 -8.19 -11.19
N PHE A 68 11.64 -8.41 -12.35
CA PHE A 68 12.24 -9.69 -12.69
C PHE A 68 13.49 -9.99 -11.88
N TRP A 69 13.70 -11.28 -11.61
CA TRP A 69 14.69 -11.77 -10.66
C TRP A 69 15.51 -12.92 -11.23
N ASN A 70 16.82 -12.84 -11.10
CA ASN A 70 17.72 -13.91 -11.49
C ASN A 70 18.51 -14.44 -10.28
N THR A 71 18.36 -15.73 -10.00
CA THR A 71 19.07 -16.44 -8.93
C THR A 71 19.87 -17.62 -9.49
N ASN A 72 21.07 -17.82 -8.96
CA ASN A 72 21.88 -19.00 -9.28
C ASN A 72 21.55 -20.19 -8.34
N THR A 73 20.67 -19.98 -7.36
CA THR A 73 20.31 -20.96 -6.33
C THR A 73 18.79 -21.11 -6.20
N PRO A 74 18.03 -21.26 -7.30
CA PRO A 74 16.56 -21.23 -7.24
C PRO A 74 15.95 -22.30 -6.32
N LEU A 75 16.61 -23.45 -6.15
CA LEU A 75 16.10 -24.57 -5.33
C LEU A 75 16.42 -24.48 -3.83
N THR A 76 17.45 -23.70 -3.46
CA THR A 76 17.99 -23.74 -2.08
C THR A 76 17.93 -22.39 -1.38
N ASP A 77 18.01 -21.31 -2.15
CA ASP A 77 17.94 -19.93 -1.66
C ASP A 77 17.51 -19.04 -2.83
N PRO A 78 16.21 -19.04 -3.18
CA PRO A 78 15.70 -18.26 -4.31
C PRO A 78 15.84 -16.74 -4.08
N TYR A 79 15.88 -16.30 -2.82
CA TYR A 79 16.05 -14.89 -2.44
C TYR A 79 17.46 -14.34 -2.65
N LYS A 80 18.45 -15.20 -2.96
CA LYS A 80 19.82 -14.78 -3.26
C LYS A 80 20.05 -14.69 -4.75
N GLY A 81 19.91 -13.48 -5.27
CA GLY A 81 19.97 -13.19 -6.69
C GLY A 81 20.20 -11.71 -6.96
N ARG A 82 19.72 -11.25 -8.10
CA ARG A 82 19.73 -9.85 -8.52
C ARG A 82 18.53 -9.56 -9.41
N TRP A 83 18.09 -8.31 -9.39
CA TRP A 83 17.14 -7.77 -10.35
C TRP A 83 17.73 -7.79 -11.77
N THR A 84 16.88 -7.86 -12.79
CA THR A 84 17.26 -7.95 -14.20
C THR A 84 16.16 -7.34 -15.08
N GLU A 85 16.53 -6.65 -16.16
CA GLU A 85 15.61 -6.20 -17.23
C GLU A 85 15.45 -7.27 -18.33
N ASP A 86 15.77 -8.53 -18.02
CA ASP A 86 15.68 -9.58 -19.03
C ASP A 86 14.22 -10.04 -19.10
N ASP A 87 13.51 -9.66 -20.15
CA ASP A 87 12.12 -10.06 -20.38
C ASP A 87 11.96 -11.60 -20.46
N ASP A 88 13.06 -12.33 -20.72
CA ASP A 88 13.11 -13.79 -20.65
C ASP A 88 13.29 -14.34 -19.21
N ALA A 89 13.34 -13.47 -18.19
CA ALA A 89 13.46 -13.89 -16.80
C ALA A 89 12.17 -14.57 -16.32
N GLY A 90 12.22 -15.91 -16.22
CA GLY A 90 11.08 -16.69 -15.75
C GLY A 90 10.69 -16.49 -14.28
N ILE A 91 11.43 -15.73 -13.48
CA ILE A 91 11.20 -15.52 -12.03
C ILE A 91 11.06 -14.04 -11.77
N TRP A 92 10.16 -13.66 -10.86
CA TRP A 92 10.01 -12.31 -10.35
C TRP A 92 10.12 -12.30 -8.83
N ARG A 93 10.35 -11.11 -8.28
CA ARG A 93 10.47 -10.90 -6.84
C ARG A 93 9.66 -9.66 -6.44
N LEU A 94 9.09 -9.71 -5.25
CA LEU A 94 8.47 -8.58 -4.58
C LEU A 94 9.05 -8.45 -3.17
N ASP A 95 9.50 -7.24 -2.82
CA ASP A 95 9.94 -6.86 -1.49
C ASP A 95 9.03 -5.76 -0.95
N LEU A 96 8.51 -5.94 0.26
CA LEU A 96 7.74 -4.95 1.02
C LEU A 96 8.50 -4.64 2.31
N LEU A 97 8.83 -3.37 2.53
CA LEU A 97 9.63 -2.91 3.65
C LEU A 97 8.76 -2.08 4.60
N PHE A 98 8.85 -2.40 5.89
CA PHE A 98 8.24 -1.64 6.98
C PHE A 98 9.29 -0.97 7.85
N ASP A 99 8.99 0.20 8.38
CA ASP A 99 9.78 0.82 9.44
C ASP A 99 9.58 0.09 10.77
N GLY A 100 10.68 -0.20 11.46
CA GLY A 100 10.68 -0.91 12.73
C GLY A 100 10.46 -2.43 12.62
N LEU A 101 10.27 -3.06 13.78
CA LEU A 101 9.99 -4.49 13.90
C LEU A 101 8.47 -4.77 13.86
N VAL A 102 7.99 -5.25 12.71
CA VAL A 102 6.68 -5.90 12.58
C VAL A 102 6.81 -7.43 12.54
N GLN A 103 5.79 -8.14 13.01
CA GLN A 103 5.75 -9.60 13.07
C GLN A 103 4.73 -10.19 12.08
N PRO A 104 4.91 -11.47 11.66
CA PRO A 104 3.92 -12.18 10.87
C PRO A 104 2.52 -12.17 11.53
N PRO A 105 1.44 -12.14 10.74
CA PRO A 105 0.09 -12.10 11.29
C PRO A 105 -0.28 -13.38 12.05
N GLY A 106 -0.71 -13.26 13.31
CA GLY A 106 -1.41 -14.36 13.98
C GLY A 106 -2.85 -14.54 13.46
N PRO A 107 -3.55 -15.63 13.82
CA PRO A 107 -4.93 -15.88 13.41
C PRO A 107 -5.90 -14.84 13.99
N ILE A 108 -6.81 -14.32 13.15
CA ILE A 108 -7.85 -13.34 13.56
C ILE A 108 -9.22 -13.98 13.85
N GLY A 109 -9.24 -15.28 14.14
CA GLY A 109 -10.48 -15.97 14.54
C GLY A 109 -11.52 -16.13 13.43
N LEU A 110 -11.13 -15.92 12.17
CA LEU A 110 -11.92 -16.25 10.98
C LEU A 110 -11.64 -17.69 10.56
N SER A 111 -12.61 -18.37 9.94
CA SER A 111 -12.42 -19.71 9.34
C SER A 111 -12.07 -20.87 10.30
N GLY A 112 -12.17 -20.67 11.63
CA GLY A 112 -12.07 -21.75 12.62
C GLY A 112 -10.89 -21.69 13.61
N PRO A 113 -9.70 -21.14 13.25
CA PRO A 113 -8.65 -20.80 14.22
C PRO A 113 -9.15 -19.95 15.39
N THR A 114 -8.45 -20.02 16.53
CA THR A 114 -8.73 -19.15 17.68
C THR A 114 -8.12 -17.77 17.42
N TYR A 115 -8.80 -16.70 17.83
CA TYR A 115 -8.26 -15.34 17.79
C TYR A 115 -6.99 -15.25 18.64
N ASP A 116 -5.83 -15.09 17.99
CA ASP A 116 -4.52 -14.91 18.61
C ASP A 116 -3.61 -14.08 17.69
N PRO A 117 -3.96 -12.81 17.39
CA PRO A 117 -3.24 -12.02 16.41
C PRO A 117 -1.78 -11.73 16.81
N PHE A 118 -1.49 -11.72 18.13
CA PHE A 118 -0.17 -11.44 18.69
C PHE A 118 0.68 -12.69 18.90
N GLN A 119 0.31 -13.82 18.26
CA GLN A 119 0.98 -15.10 18.42
C GLN A 119 2.50 -15.00 18.26
N TYR A 120 2.97 -14.19 17.31
CA TYR A 120 4.39 -14.08 16.96
C TYR A 120 5.07 -12.81 17.50
N GLY A 121 4.33 -11.93 18.16
CA GLY A 121 4.85 -10.67 18.71
C GLY A 121 3.79 -9.59 18.90
N PRO A 122 4.14 -8.45 19.51
CA PRO A 122 3.19 -7.40 19.86
C PRO A 122 2.72 -6.55 18.68
N SER A 123 3.39 -6.60 17.53
CA SER A 123 3.16 -5.72 16.37
C SER A 123 2.92 -6.54 15.10
N PRO A 124 1.88 -7.38 15.07
CA PRO A 124 1.55 -8.16 13.89
C PRO A 124 1.12 -7.23 12.75
N VAL A 125 1.59 -7.55 11.54
CA VAL A 125 1.19 -6.84 10.32
C VAL A 125 0.10 -7.61 9.58
N TYR A 126 -0.99 -6.91 9.28
CA TYR A 126 -2.09 -7.37 8.45
C TYR A 126 -2.30 -6.40 7.30
N GLY A 127 -2.77 -6.89 6.16
CA GLY A 127 -3.10 -6.00 5.05
C GLY A 127 -2.97 -6.64 3.69
N TYR A 128 -3.01 -5.77 2.70
CA TYR A 128 -3.04 -6.12 1.29
C TYR A 128 -2.12 -5.19 0.51
N LEU A 129 -1.42 -5.76 -0.45
CA LEU A 129 -0.75 -5.03 -1.51
C LEU A 129 -1.36 -5.50 -2.83
N GLU A 130 -2.04 -4.59 -3.50
CA GLU A 130 -2.84 -4.79 -4.71
C GLU A 130 -1.99 -4.36 -5.91
N LEU A 131 -1.92 -5.22 -6.93
CA LEU A 131 -1.21 -5.00 -8.18
C LEU A 131 -2.23 -4.95 -9.32
N ASP A 132 -2.27 -3.79 -9.99
CA ASP A 132 -2.89 -3.63 -11.30
C ASP A 132 -1.80 -3.88 -12.34
N LEU A 133 -1.98 -4.91 -13.16
CA LEU A 133 -0.99 -5.39 -14.12
C LEU A 133 -1.22 -4.83 -15.53
N ASP A 134 -2.35 -4.17 -15.77
CA ASP A 134 -2.79 -3.74 -17.09
C ASP A 134 -3.14 -2.25 -17.22
N ASP A 135 -3.03 -1.50 -16.10
CA ASP A 135 -3.34 -0.06 -15.98
C ASP A 135 -4.79 0.24 -16.39
N GLU A 136 -5.71 -0.71 -16.17
CA GLU A 136 -7.13 -0.54 -16.48
C GLU A 136 -8.00 -0.76 -15.22
N LEU A 137 -8.62 0.33 -14.77
CA LEU A 137 -9.46 0.30 -13.56
C LEU A 137 -10.67 -0.66 -13.69
N GLU A 138 -11.09 -0.96 -14.92
CA GLU A 138 -12.29 -1.73 -15.25
C GLU A 138 -12.03 -3.23 -15.52
N THR A 139 -10.81 -3.73 -15.29
CA THR A 139 -10.41 -5.13 -15.52
C THR A 139 -10.19 -5.94 -14.24
N GLY A 140 -10.23 -5.30 -13.07
CA GLY A 140 -9.95 -5.96 -11.78
C GLY A 140 -10.66 -5.35 -10.57
N GLY A 141 -10.42 -5.91 -9.37
CA GLY A 141 -10.88 -5.35 -8.10
C GLY A 141 -11.40 -6.34 -7.05
N GLU A 142 -12.27 -5.90 -6.13
CA GLU A 142 -12.77 -6.75 -5.04
C GLU A 142 -14.28 -6.58 -4.87
N VAL A 143 -14.99 -7.66 -4.59
CA VAL A 143 -16.46 -7.65 -4.42
C VAL A 143 -16.93 -8.29 -3.11
N GLU A 144 -16.08 -9.09 -2.45
CA GLU A 144 -16.45 -9.80 -1.23
C GLU A 144 -16.10 -9.01 0.02
N ASN A 145 -14.93 -8.38 0.05
CA ASN A 145 -14.35 -7.77 1.25
C ASN A 145 -13.85 -6.33 1.02
N VAL A 146 -14.54 -5.55 0.20
CA VAL A 146 -14.15 -4.16 -0.16
C VAL A 146 -13.83 -3.29 1.06
N ALA A 147 -14.58 -3.46 2.16
CA ALA A 147 -14.36 -2.72 3.41
C ALA A 147 -12.99 -2.98 4.06
N ASN A 148 -12.27 -4.03 3.63
CA ASN A 148 -10.91 -4.36 4.09
C ASN A 148 -9.83 -4.11 3.02
N ARG A 149 -10.19 -3.55 1.87
CA ARG A 149 -9.28 -3.25 0.75
C ARG A 149 -8.86 -1.79 0.71
N TYR A 150 -7.88 -1.48 -0.13
CA TYR A 150 -7.35 -0.14 -0.30
C TYR A 150 -8.45 0.89 -0.61
N MET A 151 -9.27 0.61 -1.62
CA MET A 151 -10.35 1.48 -2.09
C MET A 151 -11.40 1.80 -1.02
N GLY A 152 -11.63 0.87 -0.09
CA GLY A 152 -12.56 1.07 1.01
C GLY A 152 -12.00 1.85 2.19
N ASN A 153 -10.68 2.06 2.27
CA ASN A 153 -10.03 2.60 3.46
C ASN A 153 -9.11 3.79 3.25
N VAL A 154 -8.59 4.04 2.03
CA VAL A 154 -7.64 5.13 1.77
C VAL A 154 -8.12 6.50 2.23
N ALA A 155 -9.43 6.78 2.11
CA ALA A 155 -10.02 8.04 2.58
C ALA A 155 -9.87 8.29 4.09
N ARG A 156 -9.72 7.25 4.91
CA ARG A 156 -9.47 7.37 6.37
C ARG A 156 -8.14 8.05 6.68
N PHE A 157 -7.23 8.06 5.71
CA PHE A 157 -5.91 8.69 5.81
C PHE A 157 -5.91 10.13 5.29
N GLY A 158 -7.10 10.70 5.05
CA GLY A 158 -7.24 12.11 4.68
C GLY A 158 -6.61 12.43 3.34
N SER A 159 -6.50 11.44 2.46
CA SER A 159 -5.87 11.54 1.15
C SER A 159 -6.74 10.86 0.10
N ARG A 160 -6.70 11.39 -1.11
CA ARG A 160 -7.37 10.82 -2.28
C ARG A 160 -6.30 10.47 -3.33
N PRO A 161 -6.27 9.23 -3.86
CA PRO A 161 -5.40 8.90 -4.97
C PRO A 161 -5.65 9.81 -6.18
N ARG A 162 -4.64 9.95 -7.03
CA ARG A 162 -4.77 10.75 -8.25
C ARG A 162 -5.58 10.01 -9.32
N GLY A 163 -5.95 10.74 -10.37
CA GLY A 163 -6.46 10.13 -11.60
C GLY A 163 -7.86 9.51 -11.47
N VAL A 164 -8.04 8.38 -12.16
CA VAL A 164 -9.32 7.65 -12.19
C VAL A 164 -9.54 6.84 -10.93
N LEU A 165 -8.47 6.26 -10.35
CA LEU A 165 -8.53 5.52 -9.09
C LEU A 165 -9.13 6.36 -7.97
N GLY A 166 -8.73 7.64 -7.86
CA GLY A 166 -9.31 8.56 -6.88
C GLY A 166 -10.82 8.78 -7.02
N GLN A 167 -11.43 8.50 -8.17
CA GLN A 167 -12.88 8.60 -8.37
C GLN A 167 -13.62 7.37 -7.85
N SER A 168 -12.90 6.26 -7.66
CA SER A 168 -13.46 4.98 -7.23
C SER A 168 -13.33 4.69 -5.74
N ILE A 169 -12.68 5.54 -4.95
CA ILE A 169 -12.54 5.30 -3.51
C ILE A 169 -13.87 5.51 -2.76
N ALA A 170 -14.05 4.83 -1.64
CA ALA A 170 -15.10 5.16 -0.69
C ALA A 170 -14.79 6.51 -0.03
N PHE A 171 -15.65 7.51 -0.21
CA PHE A 171 -15.52 8.82 0.46
C PHE A 171 -16.12 8.79 1.86
N ILE A 172 -17.16 7.97 2.04
CA ILE A 172 -17.88 7.75 3.29
C ILE A 172 -18.25 6.28 3.43
N GLY A 173 -18.57 5.84 4.65
CA GLY A 173 -18.90 4.43 4.89
C GLY A 173 -20.12 3.91 4.12
N SER A 174 -21.07 4.77 3.73
CA SER A 174 -22.22 4.35 2.92
C SER A 174 -21.90 4.08 1.44
N ASP A 175 -20.71 4.45 0.97
CA ASP A 175 -20.24 4.12 -0.38
C ASP A 175 -19.86 2.64 -0.49
N LEU A 176 -19.67 1.96 0.66
CA LEU A 176 -19.45 0.52 0.75
C LEU A 176 -20.79 -0.23 0.72
N ASP A 177 -21.54 -0.08 -0.37
CA ASP A 177 -22.87 -0.68 -0.54
C ASP A 177 -22.84 -2.10 -1.15
N GLY A 178 -21.71 -2.51 -1.69
CA GLY A 178 -21.51 -3.82 -2.35
C GLY A 178 -22.19 -3.90 -3.72
N GLU A 179 -22.50 -2.76 -4.33
CA GLU A 179 -23.20 -2.67 -5.61
C GLU A 179 -22.27 -2.11 -6.70
N LEU A 180 -21.75 -3.01 -7.54
CA LEU A 180 -20.85 -2.73 -8.67
C LEU A 180 -21.28 -1.65 -9.67
N LEU A 181 -22.54 -1.23 -9.65
CA LEU A 181 -23.11 -0.23 -10.56
C LEU A 181 -23.36 1.13 -9.91
N THR A 182 -23.05 1.29 -8.62
CA THR A 182 -23.25 2.53 -7.89
C THR A 182 -21.92 3.29 -7.76
N PRO A 183 -21.83 4.54 -8.24
CA PRO A 183 -20.68 5.38 -7.92
C PRO A 183 -20.51 5.51 -6.40
N PRO A 184 -19.28 5.49 -5.88
CA PRO A 184 -18.04 5.69 -6.64
C PRO A 184 -17.49 4.44 -7.36
N TYR A 185 -18.11 3.26 -7.30
CA TYR A 185 -17.58 2.01 -7.87
C TYR A 185 -16.37 1.48 -7.10
N VAL A 186 -16.50 1.40 -5.77
CA VAL A 186 -15.46 1.00 -4.80
C VAL A 186 -14.89 -0.40 -5.04
N GLU A 187 -15.62 -1.22 -5.75
CA GLU A 187 -15.23 -2.57 -6.14
C GLU A 187 -14.22 -2.59 -7.30
N ARG A 188 -14.03 -1.48 -8.02
CA ARG A 188 -13.22 -1.39 -9.24
C ARG A 188 -11.90 -0.69 -8.95
N SER A 189 -10.85 -1.47 -8.75
CA SER A 189 -9.50 -0.96 -8.49
C SER A 189 -8.51 -1.26 -9.59
N GLY A 190 -8.89 -2.02 -10.63
CA GLY A 190 -7.92 -2.57 -11.58
C GLY A 190 -7.04 -3.66 -10.97
N GLU A 191 -7.31 -4.11 -9.73
CA GLU A 191 -6.49 -5.14 -9.12
C GLU A 191 -6.72 -6.49 -9.78
N GLU A 192 -5.68 -7.03 -10.42
CA GLU A 192 -5.64 -8.42 -10.84
C GLU A 192 -5.15 -9.30 -9.70
N VAL A 193 -3.98 -8.99 -9.14
CA VAL A 193 -3.25 -9.80 -8.15
C VAL A 193 -3.12 -9.03 -6.84
N HIS A 194 -3.17 -9.74 -5.71
CA HIS A 194 -2.74 -9.15 -4.44
C HIS A 194 -1.87 -10.07 -3.60
N PHE A 195 -0.99 -9.44 -2.82
CA PHE A 195 -0.34 -10.03 -1.67
C PHE A 195 -1.20 -9.83 -0.42
N SER A 196 -1.48 -10.90 0.32
CA SER A 196 -2.40 -10.92 1.46
C SER A 196 -1.72 -11.37 2.75
N LEU A 197 -1.87 -10.56 3.80
CA LEU A 197 -1.55 -10.89 5.19
C LEU A 197 -2.82 -10.82 6.04
N CYS A 198 -3.92 -11.41 5.58
CA CYS A 198 -5.22 -11.27 6.25
C CYS A 198 -5.32 -11.95 7.64
N GLY A 199 -4.43 -12.90 7.98
CA GLY A 199 -4.59 -13.76 9.17
C GLY A 199 -5.80 -14.69 9.12
N CYS A 200 -6.42 -14.80 7.95
CA CYS A 200 -7.63 -15.59 7.66
C CYS A 200 -7.30 -16.98 7.09
N GLN A 201 -6.05 -17.19 6.69
CA GLN A 201 -5.52 -18.46 6.20
C GLN A 201 -4.31 -18.88 7.04
N ASP A 202 -4.20 -20.18 7.30
CA ASP A 202 -3.07 -20.75 8.03
C ASP A 202 -1.81 -20.76 7.16
N TYR A 203 -0.66 -20.53 7.78
CA TYR A 203 0.66 -20.76 7.20
C TYR A 203 1.55 -21.55 8.16
N GLN A 204 2.66 -22.07 7.64
CA GLN A 204 3.64 -22.82 8.43
C GLN A 204 4.99 -22.10 8.43
N VAL A 205 5.59 -21.94 9.61
CA VAL A 205 7.00 -21.53 9.71
C VAL A 205 7.87 -22.73 9.34
N THR A 206 8.46 -22.71 8.15
CA THR A 206 9.24 -23.84 7.61
C THR A 206 10.69 -23.80 8.05
N GLN A 207 11.26 -22.58 8.21
CA GLN A 207 12.63 -22.37 8.64
C GLN A 207 12.75 -21.09 9.48
N THR A 208 13.64 -21.11 10.47
CA THR A 208 14.04 -19.93 11.25
C THR A 208 15.56 -19.83 11.30
N PHE A 209 16.07 -18.62 11.14
CA PHE A 209 17.47 -18.26 11.32
C PHE A 209 17.50 -17.07 12.29
N GLY A 210 18.42 -17.04 13.26
CA GLY A 210 18.47 -15.97 14.25
C GLY A 210 18.45 -16.46 15.70
N ASP A 211 17.80 -15.71 16.59
CA ASP A 211 17.70 -16.02 18.01
C ASP A 211 16.86 -17.31 18.20
N PRO A 212 17.28 -18.24 19.08
CA PRO A 212 16.61 -19.53 19.30
C PRO A 212 15.18 -19.50 19.86
N SER A 213 14.45 -18.38 19.93
CA SER A 213 13.03 -18.40 20.32
C SER A 213 12.18 -18.86 19.12
N PRO A 214 11.62 -20.08 19.12
CA PRO A 214 10.86 -20.57 17.97
C PRO A 214 9.46 -19.96 17.87
N ASP A 215 9.02 -19.24 18.90
CA ASP A 215 7.62 -18.83 19.07
C ASP A 215 7.41 -17.32 18.85
N THR A 216 8.48 -16.51 18.79
CA THR A 216 8.43 -15.05 18.63
C THR A 216 9.37 -14.58 17.53
N PHE A 217 8.93 -13.66 16.69
CA PHE A 217 9.77 -13.02 15.66
C PHE A 217 10.39 -11.75 16.24
N ASP A 218 11.69 -11.80 16.50
CA ASP A 218 12.44 -10.78 17.20
C ASP A 218 13.47 -10.07 16.29
N GLU A 219 14.15 -9.06 16.83
CA GLU A 219 15.16 -8.29 16.09
C GLU A 219 16.30 -9.19 15.56
N GLY A 220 16.56 -9.14 14.25
CA GLY A 220 17.63 -9.92 13.62
C GLY A 220 17.20 -11.31 13.12
N ASP A 221 15.94 -11.68 13.31
CA ASP A 221 15.41 -12.95 12.83
C ASP A 221 15.14 -12.94 11.32
N VAL A 222 15.25 -14.13 10.73
CA VAL A 222 14.81 -14.43 9.36
C VAL A 222 13.96 -15.70 9.41
N TRP A 223 12.69 -15.60 9.01
CA TRP A 223 11.78 -16.74 8.94
C TRP A 223 11.34 -16.98 7.50
N LEU A 224 11.15 -18.26 7.16
CA LEU A 224 10.48 -18.68 5.93
C LEU A 224 9.10 -19.23 6.30
N LEU A 225 8.07 -18.68 5.66
CA LEU A 225 6.67 -18.99 5.91
C LEU A 225 6.10 -19.61 4.63
N GLU A 226 5.53 -20.81 4.71
CA GLU A 226 4.77 -21.41 3.60
C GLU A 226 3.29 -21.17 3.82
N GLY A 227 2.65 -20.46 2.90
CA GLY A 227 1.25 -20.06 3.00
C GLY A 227 0.72 -19.57 1.67
N ARG A 228 -0.56 -19.22 1.66
CA ARG A 228 -1.24 -18.67 0.48
C ARG A 228 -1.18 -17.16 0.60
N PHE A 229 -0.07 -16.58 0.18
CA PHE A 229 0.18 -15.15 0.31
C PHE A 229 -0.08 -14.35 -0.96
N LEU A 230 -0.05 -15.00 -2.13
CA LEU A 230 -0.32 -14.37 -3.43
C LEU A 230 -1.63 -14.92 -3.98
N HIS A 231 -2.58 -14.03 -4.20
CA HIS A 231 -3.95 -14.36 -4.56
C HIS A 231 -4.32 -13.63 -5.83
N ARG A 232 -5.25 -14.23 -6.59
CA ARG A 232 -6.00 -13.48 -7.57
C ARG A 232 -7.09 -12.67 -6.89
N SER A 233 -7.42 -11.54 -7.49
CA SER A 233 -8.64 -10.82 -7.24
C SER A 233 -9.85 -11.78 -7.24
N HIS A 234 -10.69 -11.63 -6.22
CA HIS A 234 -11.86 -12.49 -6.04
C HIS A 234 -12.99 -12.18 -7.04
N VAL A 235 -12.89 -11.09 -7.82
CA VAL A 235 -13.86 -10.78 -8.87
C VAL A 235 -13.96 -11.90 -9.92
N PHE A 236 -12.85 -12.60 -10.14
CA PHE A 236 -12.72 -13.69 -11.10
C PHE A 236 -13.18 -15.04 -10.54
N THR A 237 -13.12 -15.24 -9.22
CA THR A 237 -13.37 -16.54 -8.55
C THR A 237 -14.65 -17.24 -9.01
N PRO A 238 -15.81 -16.58 -9.11
CA PRO A 238 -17.05 -17.24 -9.51
C PRO A 238 -17.06 -17.81 -10.95
N TYR A 239 -16.16 -17.34 -11.80
CA TYR A 239 -16.15 -17.64 -13.25
C TYR A 239 -14.92 -18.43 -13.70
N SER A 240 -13.87 -18.35 -12.89
CA SER A 240 -12.57 -18.97 -13.04
C SER A 240 -12.60 -20.46 -13.37
N PHE A 241 -11.60 -20.89 -14.14
CA PHE A 241 -11.33 -22.30 -14.41
C PHE A 241 -10.21 -22.85 -13.53
N ALA A 242 -9.56 -22.02 -12.72
CA ALA A 242 -8.54 -22.43 -11.77
C ALA A 242 -9.04 -23.45 -10.73
N PHE A 243 -8.16 -24.36 -10.36
CA PHE A 243 -8.39 -25.35 -9.30
C PHE A 243 -7.10 -25.59 -8.51
N GLY A 244 -7.16 -26.41 -7.44
CA GLY A 244 -6.00 -26.65 -6.57
C GLY A 244 -5.75 -25.57 -5.50
N GLY A 245 -6.44 -24.43 -5.61
CA GLY A 245 -6.48 -23.36 -4.61
C GLY A 245 -7.16 -23.73 -3.29
N SER A 246 -7.35 -22.74 -2.42
CA SER A 246 -8.08 -22.90 -1.15
C SER A 246 -9.56 -23.24 -1.36
N SER A 247 -10.12 -22.80 -2.49
CA SER A 247 -11.50 -23.06 -2.89
C SER A 247 -11.62 -23.23 -4.41
N SER A 248 -12.82 -23.54 -4.91
CA SER A 248 -13.05 -23.71 -6.34
C SER A 248 -12.97 -22.37 -7.05
N GLY A 249 -12.19 -22.29 -8.12
CA GLY A 249 -11.97 -21.05 -8.85
C GLY A 249 -10.87 -20.18 -8.25
N GLU A 250 -10.38 -20.46 -7.04
CA GLU A 250 -9.30 -19.68 -6.44
C GLU A 250 -7.93 -20.05 -7.03
N TYR A 251 -7.17 -19.04 -7.42
CA TYR A 251 -5.75 -19.16 -7.76
C TYR A 251 -4.94 -18.46 -6.67
N ASP A 252 -4.67 -19.19 -5.59
CA ASP A 252 -4.01 -18.70 -4.38
C ASP A 252 -2.95 -19.69 -3.88
N PRO A 253 -1.91 -20.01 -4.68
CA PRO A 253 -1.03 -21.14 -4.43
C PRO A 253 -0.28 -21.06 -3.10
N LEU A 254 0.14 -22.22 -2.59
CA LEU A 254 1.09 -22.27 -1.47
C LEU A 254 2.46 -21.83 -1.98
N ILE A 255 2.93 -20.70 -1.46
CA ILE A 255 4.22 -20.10 -1.78
C ILE A 255 5.00 -19.81 -0.50
N GLU A 256 6.30 -19.61 -0.66
CA GLU A 256 7.16 -19.21 0.45
C GLU A 256 7.27 -17.69 0.52
N LEU A 257 7.07 -17.14 1.71
CA LEU A 257 7.32 -15.77 2.10
C LEU A 257 8.52 -15.76 3.06
N ARG A 258 9.55 -14.97 2.74
CA ARG A 258 10.63 -14.66 3.68
C ARG A 258 10.29 -13.39 4.43
N ILE A 259 10.37 -13.42 5.76
CA ILE A 259 10.35 -12.22 6.60
C ILE A 259 11.69 -12.10 7.31
N GLU A 260 12.27 -10.91 7.30
CA GLU A 260 13.58 -10.60 7.89
C GLU A 260 13.56 -9.24 8.55
N HIS A 261 14.12 -9.12 9.75
CA HIS A 261 14.33 -7.82 10.40
C HIS A 261 15.81 -7.49 10.50
N ASP A 262 16.24 -6.37 9.92
CA ASP A 262 17.59 -5.84 10.08
C ASP A 262 17.66 -4.87 11.26
N PHE A 263 18.28 -5.33 12.36
CA PHE A 263 18.53 -4.53 13.56
C PHE A 263 19.32 -3.24 13.32
N GLN A 264 20.17 -3.18 12.28
CA GLN A 264 20.98 -1.98 12.05
C GLN A 264 20.19 -0.85 11.42
N SER A 265 19.32 -1.17 10.46
CA SER A 265 18.44 -0.19 9.83
C SER A 265 17.10 -0.03 10.53
N ASP A 266 16.76 -0.92 11.46
CA ASP A 266 15.44 -1.02 12.12
C ASP A 266 14.32 -1.13 11.07
N VAL A 267 14.43 -2.13 10.19
CA VAL A 267 13.51 -2.36 9.08
C VAL A 267 13.18 -3.83 9.00
N THR A 268 11.89 -4.15 8.94
CA THR A 268 11.41 -5.48 8.58
C THR A 268 11.09 -5.54 7.08
N MET A 269 11.63 -6.55 6.38
CA MET A 269 11.40 -6.81 4.97
C MET A 269 10.65 -8.14 4.80
N LEU A 270 9.59 -8.09 4.01
CA LEU A 270 8.83 -9.24 3.54
C LEU A 270 9.15 -9.43 2.06
N SER A 271 9.59 -10.64 1.69
CA SER A 271 10.02 -10.96 0.33
C SER A 271 9.31 -12.20 -0.20
N ILE A 272 8.75 -12.11 -1.40
CA ILE A 272 8.29 -13.25 -2.18
C ILE A 272 9.17 -13.40 -3.42
N VAL A 273 9.54 -14.64 -3.75
CA VAL A 273 10.13 -15.00 -5.03
C VAL A 273 9.24 -16.04 -5.69
N CYS A 274 8.64 -15.68 -6.81
CA CYS A 274 7.67 -16.51 -7.52
C CYS A 274 8.05 -16.65 -9.00
N ALA A 275 7.48 -17.66 -9.65
CA ALA A 275 7.64 -17.80 -11.09
C ALA A 275 6.76 -16.78 -11.81
N ALA A 276 7.35 -16.10 -12.80
CA ALA A 276 6.60 -15.34 -13.80
C ALA A 276 6.10 -16.29 -14.89
N THR A 277 6.88 -17.30 -15.28
CA THR A 277 6.55 -18.25 -16.37
C THR A 277 6.67 -19.72 -15.96
N PRO A 278 6.16 -20.68 -16.75
CA PRO A 278 6.37 -22.12 -16.49
C PRO A 278 7.83 -22.55 -16.45
N GLU A 279 8.71 -21.90 -17.21
CA GLU A 279 10.16 -22.12 -17.14
C GLU A 279 10.71 -21.73 -15.77
N GLY A 280 10.26 -20.59 -15.21
CA GLY A 280 10.62 -20.19 -13.85
C GLY A 280 10.09 -21.14 -12.79
N ALA A 281 8.86 -21.64 -12.95
CA ALA A 281 8.29 -22.64 -12.04
C ALA A 281 9.13 -23.92 -12.03
N ALA A 282 9.59 -24.37 -13.21
CA ALA A 282 10.53 -25.48 -13.34
C ALA A 282 11.87 -25.21 -12.64
N LEU A 283 12.39 -23.98 -12.73
CA LEU A 283 13.63 -23.57 -12.05
C LEU A 283 13.50 -23.60 -10.53
N LEU A 284 12.38 -23.09 -9.98
CA LEU A 284 12.13 -23.02 -8.54
C LEU A 284 11.81 -24.39 -7.91
N THR A 285 11.18 -25.29 -8.66
CA THR A 285 10.83 -26.65 -8.19
C THR A 285 11.92 -27.68 -8.47
N GLY A 286 12.73 -27.47 -9.50
CA GLY A 286 13.76 -28.42 -9.97
C GLY A 286 13.18 -29.57 -10.78
N GLU A 287 11.92 -29.43 -11.22
CA GLU A 287 11.19 -30.39 -12.01
C GLU A 287 11.18 -30.00 -13.50
N PRO A 288 10.81 -30.91 -14.43
CA PRO A 288 10.57 -30.53 -15.81
C PRO A 288 9.42 -29.53 -15.93
N GLN A 289 9.56 -28.57 -16.83
CA GLN A 289 8.50 -27.60 -17.15
C GLN A 289 7.16 -28.29 -17.46
N GLN A 290 6.11 -27.80 -16.81
CA GLN A 290 4.73 -28.20 -17.04
C GLN A 290 4.03 -27.20 -17.96
N ALA A 291 2.88 -27.59 -18.51
CA ALA A 291 2.05 -26.69 -19.31
C ALA A 291 1.17 -25.84 -18.40
N LEU A 292 0.69 -24.70 -18.88
CA LEU A 292 -0.39 -23.96 -18.23
C LEU A 292 -1.63 -24.86 -18.16
N ASP A 293 -2.04 -25.26 -16.97
CA ASP A 293 -3.14 -26.21 -16.75
C ASP A 293 -4.14 -25.76 -15.69
N LEU A 294 -3.93 -24.57 -15.13
CA LEU A 294 -4.77 -23.86 -14.16
C LEU A 294 -4.81 -24.52 -12.78
N ASP A 295 -3.85 -25.41 -12.47
CA ASP A 295 -3.75 -26.10 -11.19
C ASP A 295 -2.82 -25.34 -10.21
N ALA A 296 -3.41 -24.53 -9.35
CA ALA A 296 -2.70 -23.80 -8.30
C ALA A 296 -2.05 -24.69 -7.22
N SER A 297 -2.11 -26.03 -7.36
CA SER A 297 -1.42 -26.99 -6.49
C SER A 297 -0.12 -27.57 -7.06
N ASN A 298 0.28 -27.19 -8.29
CA ASN A 298 1.49 -27.68 -8.96
C ASN A 298 2.48 -26.55 -9.34
N HIS A 299 3.00 -26.53 -10.58
CA HIS A 299 3.83 -25.45 -11.11
C HIS A 299 3.00 -24.18 -11.28
N VAL A 300 3.12 -23.28 -10.32
CA VAL A 300 2.39 -22.00 -10.33
C VAL A 300 3.21 -20.90 -10.97
N SER A 301 2.56 -19.97 -11.69
CA SER A 301 3.22 -18.80 -12.27
C SER A 301 2.25 -17.65 -12.53
N LEU A 302 2.78 -16.42 -12.59
CA LEU A 302 1.98 -15.24 -12.95
C LEU A 302 1.39 -15.36 -14.38
N LEU A 303 2.09 -16.01 -15.31
CA LEU A 303 1.56 -16.23 -16.65
C LEU A 303 0.31 -17.12 -16.65
N GLU A 304 0.27 -18.14 -15.79
CA GLU A 304 -0.88 -19.03 -15.68
C GLU A 304 -2.11 -18.31 -15.11
N PHE A 305 -1.86 -17.42 -14.18
CA PHE A 305 -2.86 -16.54 -13.62
C PHE A 305 -3.49 -15.64 -14.70
N LEU A 306 -2.66 -14.93 -15.48
CA LEU A 306 -3.11 -14.07 -16.58
C LEU A 306 -3.87 -14.88 -17.64
N PHE A 307 -3.38 -16.09 -17.91
CA PHE A 307 -4.04 -17.03 -18.82
C PHE A 307 -5.43 -17.41 -18.35
N ASP A 308 -5.64 -17.68 -17.05
CA ASP A 308 -6.97 -17.98 -16.51
C ASP A 308 -7.93 -16.79 -16.65
N MET A 309 -7.48 -15.55 -16.43
CA MET A 309 -8.32 -14.36 -16.57
C MET A 309 -8.79 -14.17 -18.02
N GLN A 310 -7.85 -14.22 -18.98
CA GLN A 310 -8.18 -14.13 -20.40
C GLN A 310 -9.08 -15.29 -20.84
N PHE A 311 -8.79 -16.51 -20.39
CA PHE A 311 -9.59 -17.69 -20.70
C PHE A 311 -11.00 -17.58 -20.11
N THR A 312 -11.12 -17.10 -18.89
CA THR A 312 -12.40 -16.86 -18.22
C THR A 312 -13.23 -15.81 -18.93
N ALA A 313 -12.61 -14.72 -19.39
CA ALA A 313 -13.30 -13.68 -20.14
C ALA A 313 -13.88 -14.21 -21.47
N GLN A 314 -13.15 -15.09 -22.16
CA GLN A 314 -13.56 -15.63 -23.46
C GLN A 314 -14.57 -16.79 -23.36
N PHE A 315 -14.44 -17.64 -22.35
CA PHE A 315 -15.16 -18.91 -22.26
C PHE A 315 -16.06 -19.05 -21.02
N GLY A 316 -15.96 -18.12 -20.08
CA GLY A 316 -16.79 -18.04 -18.90
C GLY A 316 -18.27 -17.83 -19.25
N SER A 317 -19.16 -18.28 -18.36
CA SER A 317 -20.59 -18.09 -18.55
C SER A 317 -20.99 -16.68 -18.10
N ASP A 318 -21.04 -15.74 -19.04
CA ASP A 318 -21.49 -14.36 -18.80
C ASP A 318 -22.93 -14.34 -18.22
N PRO A 319 -23.11 -13.96 -16.95
CA PRO A 319 -24.42 -13.90 -16.31
C PRO A 319 -25.22 -12.64 -16.70
N GLY A 320 -24.62 -11.71 -17.46
CA GLY A 320 -25.18 -10.43 -17.85
C GLY A 320 -24.64 -9.23 -17.04
N PRO A 321 -25.12 -8.02 -17.35
CA PRO A 321 -24.63 -6.78 -16.74
C PRO A 321 -25.01 -6.65 -15.27
N GLY A 322 -24.21 -5.88 -14.51
CA GLY A 322 -24.37 -5.63 -13.08
C GLY A 322 -23.83 -6.75 -12.19
N THR A 323 -22.89 -7.53 -12.71
CA THR A 323 -22.23 -8.62 -11.96
C THR A 323 -20.72 -8.41 -12.02
N SER A 324 -19.97 -9.13 -11.18
CA SER A 324 -18.51 -9.10 -11.20
C SER A 324 -17.94 -9.50 -12.58
N PHE A 325 -18.71 -10.24 -13.39
CA PHE A 325 -18.33 -10.54 -14.77
C PHE A 325 -18.16 -9.31 -15.65
N ASP A 326 -18.72 -8.14 -15.29
CA ASP A 326 -18.48 -6.91 -16.04
C ASP A 326 -17.01 -6.51 -16.06
N LEU A 327 -16.30 -6.75 -14.96
CA LEU A 327 -14.85 -6.52 -14.83
C LEU A 327 -14.05 -7.59 -15.58
N VAL A 328 -14.51 -8.84 -15.51
CA VAL A 328 -13.92 -9.94 -16.28
C VAL A 328 -14.10 -9.76 -17.80
N ARG A 329 -15.20 -9.18 -18.26
CA ARG A 329 -15.50 -9.03 -19.70
C ARG A 329 -14.50 -8.12 -20.40
N ALA A 330 -13.97 -7.11 -19.72
CA ALA A 330 -13.00 -6.18 -20.28
C ALA A 330 -11.73 -6.91 -20.78
N TRP A 331 -11.34 -8.01 -20.13
CA TRP A 331 -10.23 -8.86 -20.56
C TRP A 331 -10.43 -9.53 -21.93
N ALA A 332 -11.67 -9.77 -22.36
CA ALA A 332 -11.95 -10.38 -23.67
C ALA A 332 -11.94 -9.37 -24.82
N ASP A 333 -12.19 -8.10 -24.51
CA ASP A 333 -12.34 -7.02 -25.49
C ASP A 333 -11.06 -6.15 -25.63
N GLY A 334 -10.12 -6.25 -24.66
CA GLY A 334 -8.83 -5.55 -24.67
C GLY A 334 -7.86 -6.04 -25.74
N ASP A 335 -6.84 -5.23 -26.04
CA ASP A 335 -5.73 -5.56 -26.96
C ASP A 335 -4.73 -6.54 -26.31
N HIS A 336 -5.25 -7.55 -25.59
CA HIS A 336 -4.49 -8.50 -24.79
C HIS A 336 -4.06 -9.72 -25.63
N ASP A 337 -3.73 -9.49 -26.90
CA ASP A 337 -3.40 -10.57 -27.85
C ASP A 337 -2.10 -11.31 -27.45
N ASP A 338 -1.23 -10.70 -26.62
CA ASP A 338 -0.04 -11.30 -26.03
C ASP A 338 -0.03 -11.15 -24.50
N LEU A 339 -0.07 -12.28 -23.77
CA LEU A 339 -0.02 -12.29 -22.30
C LEU A 339 1.33 -11.81 -21.75
N TYR A 340 2.38 -11.77 -22.56
CA TYR A 340 3.68 -11.26 -22.15
C TYR A 340 3.72 -9.74 -22.07
N ASP A 341 2.79 -9.02 -22.70
CA ASP A 341 2.72 -7.56 -22.63
C ASP A 341 2.43 -7.10 -21.18
N PHE A 342 1.72 -7.91 -20.38
CA PHE A 342 1.51 -7.65 -18.95
C PHE A 342 2.76 -7.83 -18.09
N PHE A 343 3.89 -8.23 -18.67
CA PHE A 343 5.17 -8.26 -17.96
C PHE A 343 6.01 -7.00 -18.15
N GLU A 344 5.44 -5.96 -18.74
CA GLU A 344 5.95 -4.59 -18.66
C GLU A 344 5.79 -4.07 -17.22
N VAL A 345 6.61 -4.57 -16.29
CA VAL A 345 6.50 -4.31 -14.84
C VAL A 345 6.58 -2.82 -14.48
N GLU A 346 7.13 -1.98 -15.36
CA GLU A 346 7.17 -0.53 -15.16
C GLU A 346 5.78 0.12 -15.23
N ASP A 347 4.82 -0.53 -15.89
CA ASP A 347 3.45 -0.06 -16.08
C ASP A 347 2.49 -0.57 -15.00
N TRP A 348 2.94 -1.49 -14.13
CA TRP A 348 2.10 -1.96 -13.03
C TRP A 348 1.83 -0.84 -12.01
N GLU A 349 0.57 -0.66 -11.62
CA GLU A 349 0.22 0.18 -10.47
C GLU A 349 0.20 -0.64 -9.18
N VAL A 350 0.60 -0.02 -8.07
CA VAL A 350 0.65 -0.67 -6.75
C VAL A 350 -0.07 0.17 -5.71
N ASN A 351 -1.04 -0.45 -5.06
CA ASN A 351 -1.76 0.12 -3.93
C ASN A 351 -1.52 -0.74 -2.68
N ALA A 352 -1.32 -0.11 -1.53
CA ALA A 352 -1.00 -0.80 -0.30
C ALA A 352 -1.86 -0.29 0.85
N LEU A 353 -2.37 -1.22 1.66
CA LEU A 353 -3.10 -0.93 2.91
C LEU A 353 -2.61 -1.92 3.96
N PHE A 354 -1.96 -1.41 5.00
CA PHE A 354 -1.46 -2.23 6.09
C PHE A 354 -1.87 -1.68 7.45
N GLY A 355 -1.92 -2.58 8.41
CA GLY A 355 -2.49 -2.35 9.72
C GLY A 355 -2.10 -3.43 10.71
N THR A 356 -2.72 -3.34 11.87
CA THR A 356 -2.57 -4.32 12.95
C THR A 356 -3.95 -4.85 13.37
N ALA A 357 -4.01 -5.61 14.46
CA ALA A 357 -5.24 -6.15 15.00
C ALA A 357 -5.61 -5.54 16.36
N TYR A 358 -6.88 -5.70 16.73
CA TYR A 358 -7.38 -5.38 18.06
C TYR A 358 -6.85 -6.34 19.12
N LEU A 359 -6.85 -5.90 20.38
CA LEU A 359 -6.51 -6.78 21.51
C LEU A 359 -7.54 -7.90 21.70
N GLU A 360 -8.82 -7.58 21.48
CA GLU A 360 -9.93 -8.52 21.56
C GLU A 360 -10.61 -8.63 20.20
N GLN A 361 -11.16 -9.81 19.88
CA GLN A 361 -11.88 -10.02 18.63
C GLN A 361 -13.15 -9.15 18.59
N ASP A 362 -13.22 -8.24 17.62
CA ASP A 362 -14.45 -7.53 17.31
C ASP A 362 -15.22 -8.28 16.19
N PRO A 363 -16.55 -8.43 16.31
CA PRO A 363 -17.36 -9.16 15.33
C PRO A 363 -17.53 -8.44 13.99
N ILE A 364 -17.22 -7.14 13.92
CA ILE A 364 -17.39 -6.30 12.73
C ILE A 364 -16.02 -5.82 12.23
N ALA A 365 -15.12 -5.44 13.13
CA ALA A 365 -13.84 -4.84 12.79
C ALA A 365 -12.67 -5.82 12.97
N HIS A 366 -12.10 -6.27 11.87
CA HIS A 366 -10.99 -7.24 11.91
C HIS A 366 -9.63 -6.56 12.09
N TYR A 367 -9.49 -5.33 11.59
CA TYR A 367 -8.20 -4.65 11.49
C TYR A 367 -8.27 -3.21 11.97
N VAL A 368 -7.12 -2.74 12.43
CA VAL A 368 -6.82 -1.35 12.73
C VAL A 368 -5.81 -0.91 11.68
N TRP A 369 -6.27 -0.17 10.68
CA TRP A 369 -5.38 0.27 9.62
C TRP A 369 -4.40 1.28 10.16
N THR A 370 -3.15 1.22 9.71
CA THR A 370 -2.10 2.12 10.20
C THR A 370 -1.48 2.93 9.09
N ASP A 371 -1.49 2.40 7.88
CA ASP A 371 -0.82 3.06 6.78
C ASP A 371 -1.36 2.66 5.41
N VAL A 372 -1.16 3.54 4.42
CA VAL A 372 -1.55 3.38 3.02
C VAL A 372 -0.47 3.91 2.07
N GLY A 373 -0.18 3.16 1.02
CA GLY A 373 0.75 3.58 -0.04
C GLY A 373 0.12 3.43 -1.43
N PHE A 374 0.60 4.09 -2.48
CA PHE A 374 1.69 5.08 -2.55
C PHE A 374 1.22 6.38 -3.22
N GLY A 375 2.08 7.40 -3.21
CA GLY A 375 1.83 8.65 -3.94
C GLY A 375 0.71 9.50 -3.36
N LEU A 376 0.33 9.26 -2.11
CA LEU A 376 -0.67 10.01 -1.38
C LEU A 376 -0.06 11.25 -0.75
N GLN A 377 -0.87 12.28 -0.58
CA GLN A 377 -0.49 13.48 0.16
C GLN A 377 -1.57 13.79 1.19
N PHE A 378 -1.22 13.67 2.48
CA PHE A 378 -2.14 14.00 3.57
C PHE A 378 -2.76 15.38 3.40
N GLY A 379 -4.09 15.43 3.35
CA GLY A 379 -4.87 16.65 3.16
C GLY A 379 -5.27 16.93 1.71
N ASP A 380 -4.76 16.19 0.73
CA ASP A 380 -5.22 16.25 -0.66
C ASP A 380 -6.52 15.44 -0.78
N VAL A 381 -7.63 16.10 -0.48
CA VAL A 381 -8.98 15.51 -0.56
C VAL A 381 -9.59 15.66 -1.95
N THR A 382 -8.95 16.43 -2.84
CA THR A 382 -9.40 16.61 -4.21
C THR A 382 -8.75 15.61 -5.18
N GLY A 383 -7.61 15.03 -4.82
CA GLY A 383 -6.87 14.04 -5.59
C GLY A 383 -6.14 14.64 -6.77
N ASP A 384 -5.80 15.94 -6.72
CA ASP A 384 -5.06 16.62 -7.79
C ASP A 384 -3.53 16.56 -7.58
N GLY A 385 -3.11 15.98 -6.45
CA GLY A 385 -1.73 15.76 -6.11
C GLY A 385 -1.08 16.88 -5.33
N GLU A 386 -1.81 17.92 -4.96
CA GLU A 386 -1.32 19.05 -4.19
C GLU A 386 -2.31 19.40 -3.07
N VAL A 387 -1.81 19.71 -1.89
CA VAL A 387 -2.65 20.28 -0.83
C VAL A 387 -2.80 21.78 -1.08
N THR A 388 -3.98 22.21 -1.52
CA THR A 388 -4.26 23.57 -1.96
C THR A 388 -5.48 24.21 -1.28
N LYS A 389 -5.85 25.42 -1.71
CA LYS A 389 -7.11 26.07 -1.30
C LYS A 389 -8.34 25.29 -1.78
N ALA A 390 -8.20 24.48 -2.84
CA ALA A 390 -9.28 23.66 -3.34
C ALA A 390 -9.71 22.62 -2.30
N ASP A 391 -8.75 21.98 -1.63
CA ASP A 391 -8.98 20.99 -0.58
C ASP A 391 -9.66 21.58 0.66
N GLN A 392 -9.19 22.75 1.11
CA GLN A 392 -9.89 23.49 2.17
C GLN A 392 -11.33 23.82 1.79
N ASN A 393 -11.54 24.28 0.56
CA ASN A 393 -12.88 24.58 0.06
C ASN A 393 -13.74 23.31 -0.01
N ALA A 394 -13.17 22.16 -0.35
CA ALA A 394 -13.86 20.88 -0.37
C ALA A 394 -14.36 20.51 1.04
N ILE A 395 -13.50 20.57 2.06
CA ILE A 395 -13.87 20.32 3.46
C ILE A 395 -14.94 21.32 3.93
N MET A 396 -14.74 22.62 3.73
CA MET A 396 -15.71 23.66 4.09
C MET A 396 -17.06 23.46 3.40
N ASN A 397 -17.06 23.03 2.14
CA ASN A 397 -18.27 22.75 1.39
C ASN A 397 -18.97 21.50 1.92
N ALA A 398 -18.23 20.44 2.28
CA ALA A 398 -18.79 19.25 2.92
C ALA A 398 -19.52 19.62 4.21
N VAL A 399 -18.88 20.40 5.09
CA VAL A 399 -19.52 20.92 6.33
C VAL A 399 -20.75 21.74 5.99
N ARG A 400 -20.64 22.77 5.14
CA ARG A 400 -21.78 23.64 4.77
C ARG A 400 -22.96 22.85 4.18
N HIS A 401 -22.69 21.75 3.49
CA HIS A 401 -23.73 20.95 2.86
C HIS A 401 -24.44 20.05 3.86
N ALA A 402 -23.72 19.44 4.81
CA ALA A 402 -24.26 18.47 5.74
C ALA A 402 -24.65 19.05 7.11
N ASP A 403 -23.97 20.05 7.64
CA ASP A 403 -24.19 20.62 8.98
C ASP A 403 -25.68 20.96 9.25
N GLY A 404 -26.27 20.30 10.26
CA GLY A 404 -27.68 20.39 10.63
C GLY A 404 -28.67 19.51 9.84
N ARG A 405 -28.21 18.63 8.94
CA ARG A 405 -29.06 17.79 8.07
C ARG A 405 -28.35 16.55 7.50
N GLY A 406 -29.10 15.69 6.82
CA GLY A 406 -28.53 14.60 6.03
C GLY A 406 -27.65 13.66 6.88
N PRO A 407 -26.34 13.51 6.56
CA PRO A 407 -25.42 12.62 7.28
C PRO A 407 -24.95 13.17 8.65
N ASP A 408 -25.29 14.43 8.99
CA ASP A 408 -24.97 14.99 10.30
C ASP A 408 -25.86 14.39 11.41
N THR A 409 -25.23 13.65 12.32
CA THR A 409 -25.90 12.80 13.31
C THR A 409 -26.55 13.60 14.43
N ASP A 410 -25.92 14.69 14.87
CA ASP A 410 -26.47 15.53 15.93
C ASP A 410 -27.59 16.45 15.43
N ARG A 411 -27.64 16.69 14.10
CA ARG A 411 -28.62 17.52 13.39
C ARG A 411 -28.63 18.97 13.87
N LEU A 412 -27.51 19.47 14.36
CA LEU A 412 -27.34 20.84 14.84
C LEU A 412 -26.49 21.61 13.85
N ALA A 413 -27.01 22.71 13.31
CA ALA A 413 -26.22 23.63 12.49
C ALA A 413 -25.20 24.39 13.35
N ASN A 414 -24.05 23.78 13.65
CA ASN A 414 -23.05 24.23 14.60
C ASN A 414 -21.63 24.39 13.99
N GLY A 415 -21.49 24.19 12.68
CA GLY A 415 -20.22 24.27 11.97
C GLY A 415 -19.41 22.97 11.98
N GLN A 416 -20.04 21.84 12.31
CA GLN A 416 -19.44 20.53 12.38
C GLN A 416 -20.43 19.50 11.81
N VAL A 417 -19.91 18.42 11.23
CA VAL A 417 -20.71 17.26 10.82
C VAL A 417 -20.30 16.08 11.69
N VAL A 418 -21.19 15.63 12.56
CA VAL A 418 -20.92 14.49 13.46
C VAL A 418 -21.26 13.19 12.75
N LEU A 419 -20.32 12.26 12.71
CA LEU A 419 -20.50 10.94 12.09
C LEU A 419 -21.05 9.95 13.13
N ASP A 420 -22.14 9.27 12.80
CA ASP A 420 -22.61 8.12 13.59
C ASP A 420 -21.67 6.94 13.32
N ALA A 421 -21.48 6.07 14.31
CA ALA A 421 -20.68 4.84 14.18
C ALA A 421 -19.33 5.06 13.45
N PHE A 422 -18.56 6.09 13.81
CA PHE A 422 -17.57 6.68 12.91
C PHE A 422 -16.43 5.75 12.46
N GLY A 423 -16.13 4.68 13.21
CA GLY A 423 -15.18 3.68 12.72
C GLY A 423 -15.72 2.93 11.50
N LEU A 424 -17.04 2.74 11.37
CA LEU A 424 -17.67 2.19 10.16
C LEU A 424 -18.03 3.28 9.15
N ASN A 425 -18.58 4.39 9.64
CA ASN A 425 -19.04 5.51 8.82
C ASN A 425 -18.08 6.68 8.97
N PHE A 426 -16.95 6.56 8.28
CA PHE A 426 -15.88 7.55 8.16
C PHE A 426 -16.23 8.62 7.11
N ALA A 427 -15.37 9.63 6.99
CA ALA A 427 -15.42 10.60 5.89
C ALA A 427 -14.01 11.00 5.46
N LEU A 428 -13.76 11.12 4.16
CA LEU A 428 -12.51 11.64 3.58
C LEU A 428 -12.09 12.99 4.20
N TYR A 429 -13.07 13.80 4.60
CA TYR A 429 -12.86 15.14 5.13
C TYR A 429 -12.55 15.18 6.64
N ASP A 430 -12.67 14.07 7.36
CA ASP A 430 -12.28 13.96 8.78
C ASP A 430 -10.79 13.61 8.88
N LEU A 431 -9.94 14.59 8.55
CA LEU A 431 -8.48 14.42 8.50
C LEU A 431 -7.89 14.02 9.86
N THR A 432 -8.50 14.49 10.94
CA THR A 432 -8.05 14.20 12.32
C THR A 432 -8.59 12.88 12.87
N TYR A 433 -9.52 12.24 12.16
CA TYR A 433 -10.14 10.96 12.53
C TYR A 433 -10.79 11.01 13.91
N THR A 434 -11.56 12.08 14.14
CA THR A 434 -12.23 12.34 15.42
C THR A 434 -13.71 11.94 15.42
N GLY A 435 -14.20 11.42 14.30
CA GLY A 435 -15.61 11.13 14.07
C GLY A 435 -16.41 12.38 13.71
N ALA A 436 -15.75 13.45 13.28
CA ALA A 436 -16.41 14.68 12.94
C ALA A 436 -15.61 15.58 11.99
N VAL A 437 -16.26 16.04 10.92
CA VAL A 437 -15.68 17.02 9.99
C VAL A 437 -15.92 18.43 10.51
N ASN A 438 -14.87 19.17 10.85
CA ASN A 438 -14.97 20.48 11.48
C ASN A 438 -13.74 21.38 11.23
N ALA A 439 -13.64 22.48 12.00
CA ALA A 439 -12.55 23.44 11.86
C ALA A 439 -11.16 22.86 12.23
N ILE A 440 -11.10 21.84 13.08
CA ILE A 440 -9.84 21.16 13.45
C ILE A 440 -9.26 20.44 12.22
N ASP A 441 -10.08 19.86 11.34
CA ASP A 441 -9.58 19.24 10.11
C ASP A 441 -9.01 20.28 9.14
N LEU A 442 -9.60 21.48 9.10
CA LEU A 442 -9.05 22.62 8.36
C LEU A 442 -7.74 23.13 8.96
N GLU A 443 -7.51 22.94 10.26
CA GLU A 443 -6.21 23.24 10.89
C GLU A 443 -5.18 22.14 10.55
N ALA A 444 -5.61 20.88 10.51
CA ALA A 444 -4.78 19.72 10.23
C ALA A 444 -4.19 19.72 8.81
N ILE A 445 -4.95 20.19 7.81
CA ILE A 445 -4.46 20.33 6.42
C ILE A 445 -3.23 21.24 6.32
N GLY A 446 -3.03 22.13 7.30
CA GLY A 446 -1.86 23.01 7.39
C GLY A 446 -1.70 24.03 6.26
N TYR A 447 -2.64 24.07 5.31
CA TYR A 447 -2.68 25.04 4.23
C TYR A 447 -3.14 26.40 4.76
N ASP A 448 -2.53 27.51 4.31
CA ASP A 448 -2.84 28.88 4.73
C ASP A 448 -3.09 29.03 6.25
N LYS A 449 -2.08 28.78 7.10
CA LYS A 449 -2.18 29.28 8.48
C LYS A 449 -2.41 30.79 8.38
N PRO A 450 -3.49 31.34 8.96
CA PRO A 450 -3.67 32.78 8.94
C PRO A 450 -2.39 33.46 9.46
N GLY A 451 -1.79 34.31 8.62
CA GLY A 451 -0.51 34.96 8.91
C GLY A 451 0.74 34.28 8.35
N ASP A 452 0.65 33.11 7.73
CA ASP A 452 1.72 32.48 6.93
C ASP A 452 1.62 33.02 5.49
N ILE A 453 2.45 34.01 5.20
CA ILE A 453 2.37 34.83 3.98
C ILE A 453 3.40 34.36 2.96
N ASN A 454 4.46 33.69 3.41
CA ASN A 454 5.48 33.11 2.54
C ASN A 454 5.15 31.67 2.11
N LEU A 455 4.06 31.09 2.66
CA LEU A 455 3.56 29.75 2.37
C LEU A 455 4.55 28.64 2.77
N ASP A 456 5.38 28.90 3.78
CA ASP A 456 6.35 27.92 4.30
C ASP A 456 5.75 27.01 5.40
N ARG A 457 4.43 27.12 5.63
CA ARG A 457 3.62 26.38 6.61
C ARG A 457 3.89 26.79 8.06
N GLN A 458 4.65 27.87 8.28
CA GLN A 458 4.95 28.42 9.59
C GLN A 458 4.61 29.91 9.64
N VAL A 459 3.96 30.34 10.73
CA VAL A 459 3.76 31.77 10.97
C VAL A 459 5.00 32.27 11.73
N THR A 460 5.93 32.91 11.02
CA THR A 460 7.21 33.36 11.55
C THR A 460 7.39 34.87 11.45
N TYR A 461 8.50 35.39 11.99
CA TYR A 461 8.90 36.77 11.77
C TYR A 461 9.14 37.13 10.29
N ALA A 462 9.37 36.13 9.41
CA ALA A 462 9.48 36.37 7.98
C ALA A 462 8.13 36.81 7.41
N ASP A 463 7.04 36.16 7.82
CA ASP A 463 5.69 36.47 7.41
C ASP A 463 5.23 37.82 7.93
N LEU A 464 5.47 38.11 9.21
CA LEU A 464 5.20 39.42 9.80
C LEU A 464 5.90 40.55 9.01
N ARG A 465 7.14 40.30 8.58
CA ARG A 465 7.89 41.26 7.77
C ARG A 465 7.31 41.39 6.37
N MET A 466 6.95 40.28 5.72
CA MET A 466 6.30 40.31 4.41
C MET A 466 4.95 41.05 4.46
N ALA A 467 4.15 40.83 5.50
CA ALA A 467 2.91 41.57 5.75
C ALA A 467 3.15 43.09 5.85
N ASP A 468 4.14 43.53 6.64
CA ASP A 468 4.43 44.95 6.83
C ASP A 468 5.01 45.59 5.55
N ASP A 469 5.84 44.86 4.80
CA ASP A 469 6.39 45.28 3.51
C ASP A 469 5.30 45.39 2.43
N MET A 470 4.29 44.52 2.45
CA MET A 470 3.16 44.54 1.52
C MET A 470 2.16 45.64 1.82
N ARG A 471 2.06 46.10 3.08
CA ARG A 471 1.05 47.08 3.52
C ARG A 471 1.05 48.36 2.67
N GLY A 472 -0.10 48.66 2.06
CA GLY A 472 -0.30 49.85 1.23
C GLY A 472 0.29 49.75 -0.18
N SER A 473 0.77 48.57 -0.58
CA SER A 473 1.16 48.25 -1.95
C SER A 473 0.04 47.47 -2.67
N ILE A 474 0.15 47.32 -4.00
CA ILE A 474 -0.75 46.44 -4.77
C ILE A 474 -0.60 44.99 -4.33
N ALA A 475 0.62 44.57 -3.95
CA ALA A 475 0.84 43.24 -3.39
C ALA A 475 0.14 43.06 -2.04
N GLY A 476 -0.13 44.14 -1.29
CA GLY A 476 -0.89 44.08 -0.05
C GLY A 476 -2.39 44.22 -0.20
N ASP A 477 -2.93 44.13 -1.41
CA ASP A 477 -4.37 43.98 -1.60
C ASP A 477 -4.78 42.57 -1.13
N VAL A 478 -5.82 42.50 -0.32
CA VAL A 478 -6.37 41.26 0.25
C VAL A 478 -6.86 40.28 -0.82
N ILE A 479 -7.11 40.77 -2.04
CA ILE A 479 -7.40 39.93 -3.21
C ILE A 479 -6.19 39.05 -3.57
N PHE A 480 -4.97 39.54 -3.39
CA PHE A 480 -3.74 38.81 -3.72
C PHE A 480 -3.11 38.10 -2.51
N ASN A 481 -3.34 38.61 -1.29
CA ASN A 481 -2.79 38.04 -0.06
C ASN A 481 -3.85 38.00 1.06
N PRO A 482 -4.89 37.15 0.92
CA PRO A 482 -5.96 37.06 1.90
C PRO A 482 -5.47 36.56 3.27
N ALA A 483 -4.40 35.77 3.31
CA ALA A 483 -3.78 35.28 4.55
C ALA A 483 -3.21 36.38 5.45
N ALA A 484 -3.04 37.61 4.93
CA ALA A 484 -2.52 38.75 5.67
C ALA A 484 -3.62 39.66 6.28
N ASP A 485 -4.90 39.43 5.96
CA ASP A 485 -6.07 40.15 6.52
C ASP A 485 -6.65 39.40 7.72
N MET A 486 -5.89 39.38 8.81
CA MET A 486 -6.14 38.57 10.00
C MET A 486 -7.41 38.94 10.76
N ASP A 487 -7.87 40.20 10.66
CA ASP A 487 -9.13 40.64 11.27
C ASP A 487 -10.32 40.67 10.29
N ASN A 488 -10.09 40.25 9.03
CA ASN A 488 -11.07 40.16 7.94
C ASN A 488 -11.78 41.49 7.63
N ASN A 489 -11.09 42.63 7.78
CA ASN A 489 -11.68 43.94 7.53
C ASN A 489 -11.51 44.41 6.06
N GLY A 490 -10.86 43.61 5.22
CA GLY A 490 -10.61 43.87 3.81
C GLY A 490 -9.36 44.70 3.53
N ILE A 491 -8.51 44.97 4.51
CA ILE A 491 -7.22 45.65 4.35
C ILE A 491 -6.14 45.07 5.27
N ILE A 492 -4.94 44.82 4.75
CA ILE A 492 -3.78 44.51 5.59
C ILE A 492 -3.40 45.78 6.38
N SER A 493 -3.59 45.75 7.69
CA SER A 493 -3.46 46.88 8.60
C SER A 493 -2.45 46.61 9.73
N LYS A 494 -2.26 47.59 10.62
CA LYS A 494 -1.45 47.36 11.84
C LYS A 494 -2.11 46.38 12.81
N ALA A 495 -3.43 46.23 12.77
CA ALA A 495 -4.14 45.28 13.61
C ALA A 495 -3.77 43.85 13.19
N ASP A 496 -3.70 43.60 11.89
CA ASP A 496 -3.32 42.29 11.34
C ASP A 496 -1.90 41.91 11.74
N LEU A 497 -0.95 42.83 11.61
CA LEU A 497 0.43 42.63 12.07
C LEU A 497 0.52 42.31 13.57
N GLN A 498 -0.36 42.90 14.38
CA GLN A 498 -0.41 42.60 15.82
C GLN A 498 -0.93 41.19 16.09
N ILE A 499 -1.90 40.71 15.29
CA ILE A 499 -2.41 39.34 15.38
C ILE A 499 -1.31 38.35 14.94
N ILE A 500 -0.66 38.58 13.80
CA ILE A 500 0.48 37.75 13.32
C ILE A 500 1.58 37.70 14.39
N TYR A 501 1.96 38.86 14.94
CA TYR A 501 2.98 38.93 16.00
C TYR A 501 2.57 38.17 17.27
N GLN A 502 1.28 38.17 17.62
CA GLN A 502 0.78 37.44 18.78
C GLN A 502 0.84 35.93 18.53
N ILE A 503 0.47 35.46 17.34
CA ILE A 503 0.60 34.05 16.94
C ILE A 503 2.06 33.59 17.02
N ILE A 504 3.01 34.38 16.50
CA ILE A 504 4.45 34.08 16.59
C ILE A 504 4.95 33.95 18.05
N LYS A 505 4.29 34.63 18.98
CA LYS A 505 4.67 34.66 20.39
C LYS A 505 4.12 33.51 21.22
N ASP A 506 2.97 33.01 20.80
CA ASP A 506 2.23 31.95 21.49
C ASP A 506 2.67 30.55 21.01
N ASN A 507 3.25 30.48 19.81
CA ASN A 507 4.06 29.36 19.29
C ASN A 507 5.49 29.42 19.83
#